data_AF-A0A965UA94-F1
#
_entry.id   AF-A0A965UA94-F1
#
_cell.length_a   1.000
_cell.length_b   1.000
_cell.length_c   1.000
_cell.angle_alpha   90.00
_cell.angle_beta   90.00
_cell.angle_gamma   90.00
#
_symmetry.space_group_name_H-M   'P 1'
#
loop_
_entity.id
_entity.type
_entity.pdbx_description
1 polymer ?
#
loop_
_entity_poly.entity_id
_entity_poly.type
_entity_poly.pdbx_seq_one_letter_code
_entity_poly.pdbx_strand_id
1 'polypeptide(L)'
;MTSVNKSIRLSIIALLTVALLAGCGNPVATESATAAQTPAVVQEPADAPLPEGPGLHETITLPDGWTMDQAITMADIEAVTGQTGYQFFPEGASDAKNGNPAGSFTIAGKGDRKVGFFVFTKGKQEKADYFQDFAVEGSVEGIDSPVWDHGYIADFMDGSSAIVVLRGDCCMRINYFPDGHAGKDKTELGTALAELLINKLYGGEAAAPLASAAPEATQEAAAPAENGGIPDALPSELTSAATLNEFATKLFLEHVKANIFIAPVFSEEDLANARKALPLIIEATTKAVALDAGMAELDYLRGKAYAYTYYDAKDAAMQEKGLADLQTAMDMGLSEDMVKPEYDQLASK
;
A
#
# COMPACT_ATOMS: atom_id res chain seq x y z
N MET A 1 33.69 0.49 48.12
CA MET A 1 35.17 0.44 48.14
C MET A 1 35.52 -1.00 47.80
N THR A 2 36.05 -1.36 46.62
CA THR A 2 37.38 -1.01 46.09
C THR A 2 37.45 -1.25 44.56
N SER A 3 38.07 -0.29 43.86
CA SER A 3 38.91 -0.33 42.62
C SER A 3 38.55 -1.31 41.48
N VAL A 4 38.21 -0.89 40.25
CA VAL A 4 39.00 -0.22 39.19
C VAL A 4 40.33 -0.89 38.84
N ASN A 5 40.44 -1.37 37.59
CA ASN A 5 41.64 -1.51 36.74
C ASN A 5 41.13 -1.66 35.28
N LYS A 6 41.14 -0.68 34.37
CA LYS A 6 42.21 0.05 33.65
C LYS A 6 43.22 -0.81 32.84
N SER A 7 43.01 -0.79 31.52
CA SER A 7 43.98 -0.58 30.43
C SER A 7 45.03 -1.64 30.05
N ILE A 8 45.11 -1.95 28.74
CA ILE A 8 46.30 -2.19 27.88
C ILE A 8 45.80 -2.13 26.40
N ARG A 9 46.06 -1.08 25.61
CA ARG A 9 47.16 -0.84 24.63
C ARG A 9 47.27 -1.90 23.50
N LEU A 10 46.93 -1.57 22.24
CA LEU A 10 47.74 -0.91 21.17
C LEU A 10 48.73 -1.86 20.44
N SER A 11 48.57 -2.08 19.12
CA SER A 11 49.59 -2.27 18.02
C SER A 11 48.91 -2.91 16.78
N ILE A 12 48.75 -2.26 15.61
CA ILE A 12 49.68 -1.94 14.47
C ILE A 12 50.06 -3.17 13.61
N ILE A 13 50.15 -2.93 12.28
CA ILE A 13 50.87 -3.63 11.17
C ILE A 13 49.92 -4.41 10.23
N ALA A 14 49.92 -4.32 8.88
CA ALA A 14 50.53 -3.45 7.87
C ALA A 14 49.96 -3.76 6.46
N LEU A 15 50.15 -2.79 5.54
CA LEU A 15 50.17 -2.82 4.07
C LEU A 15 50.45 -4.18 3.37
N LEU A 16 49.82 -4.40 2.21
CA LEU A 16 50.58 -4.72 0.98
C LEU A 16 49.80 -4.37 -0.31
N THR A 17 50.45 -3.53 -1.11
CA THR A 17 50.18 -3.11 -2.50
C THR A 17 50.48 -4.21 -3.54
N VAL A 18 49.71 -4.27 -4.62
CA VAL A 18 50.17 -4.77 -5.93
C VAL A 18 49.76 -3.76 -7.01
N ALA A 19 50.73 -3.39 -7.84
CA ALA A 19 50.64 -2.47 -8.96
C ALA A 19 51.06 -3.18 -10.26
N LEU A 20 50.91 -2.45 -11.38
CA LEU A 20 51.49 -2.61 -12.73
C LEU A 20 50.57 -3.33 -13.74
N LEU A 21 50.46 -2.96 -15.03
CA LEU A 21 51.00 -1.91 -15.91
C LEU A 21 50.26 -2.02 -17.27
N ALA A 22 49.83 -0.92 -17.88
CA ALA A 22 50.26 -0.32 -19.15
C ALA A 22 50.08 -1.10 -20.48
N GLY A 23 49.57 -0.39 -21.49
CA GLY A 23 49.65 -0.75 -22.90
C GLY A 23 49.12 0.36 -23.83
N CYS A 24 49.99 1.31 -24.18
CA CYS A 24 49.78 2.34 -25.20
C CYS A 24 49.83 1.77 -26.62
N GLY A 25 49.16 2.42 -27.58
CA GLY A 25 49.52 2.26 -28.99
C GLY A 25 48.49 2.76 -30.00
N ASN A 26 48.56 4.04 -30.35
CA ASN A 26 47.98 4.61 -31.57
C ASN A 26 49.12 4.95 -32.54
N PRO A 27 48.90 4.84 -33.87
CA PRO A 27 49.52 5.81 -34.76
C PRO A 27 48.54 6.44 -35.78
N VAL A 28 48.78 7.73 -36.00
CA VAL A 28 48.34 8.69 -37.03
C VAL A 28 49.05 8.36 -38.37
N ALA A 29 48.51 8.42 -39.59
CA ALA A 29 48.08 9.52 -40.49
C ALA A 29 47.71 8.83 -41.85
N THR A 30 46.93 9.36 -42.79
CA THR A 30 47.27 10.49 -43.69
C THR A 30 46.08 10.79 -44.62
N GLU A 31 45.89 12.07 -44.92
CA GLU A 31 44.93 12.64 -45.87
C GLU A 31 45.03 12.09 -47.30
N SER A 32 43.89 12.07 -48.00
CA SER A 32 43.81 12.41 -49.42
C SER A 32 42.47 13.09 -49.71
N ALA A 33 42.56 14.37 -50.06
CA ALA A 33 41.47 15.18 -50.58
C ALA A 33 41.01 14.65 -51.95
N THR A 34 39.71 14.75 -52.26
CA THR A 34 39.19 15.20 -53.58
C THR A 34 37.66 15.35 -53.56
N ALA A 35 37.22 16.48 -54.11
CA ALA A 35 35.93 16.82 -54.71
C ALA A 35 34.70 17.03 -53.80
N ALA A 36 34.35 18.31 -53.70
CA ALA A 36 33.05 18.81 -53.29
C ALA A 36 31.92 18.20 -54.14
N GLN A 37 30.97 17.56 -53.47
CA GLN A 37 29.64 17.28 -54.00
C GLN A 37 28.63 18.09 -53.17
N THR A 38 27.83 18.87 -53.87
CA THR A 38 26.64 19.55 -53.35
C THR A 38 25.74 18.51 -52.66
N PRO A 39 25.31 18.70 -51.40
CA PRO A 39 24.41 17.75 -50.78
C PRO A 39 23.06 17.78 -51.50
N ALA A 40 22.69 16.64 -52.08
CA ALA A 40 21.31 16.38 -52.45
C ALA A 40 20.47 16.43 -51.17
N VAL A 41 19.42 17.25 -51.19
CA VAL A 41 18.38 17.25 -50.17
C VAL A 41 17.72 15.87 -50.20
N VAL A 42 18.11 14.99 -49.29
CA VAL A 42 17.34 13.80 -48.95
C VAL A 42 16.14 14.35 -48.19
N GLN A 43 14.98 14.41 -48.85
CA GLN A 43 13.72 14.56 -48.15
C GLN A 43 13.57 13.34 -47.24
N GLU A 44 13.75 13.59 -45.94
CA GLU A 44 13.20 12.81 -44.86
C GLU A 44 11.74 12.48 -45.20
N PRO A 45 11.33 11.20 -45.22
CA PRO A 45 9.93 10.88 -45.39
C PRO A 45 9.20 11.52 -44.21
N ALA A 46 8.31 12.46 -44.52
CA ALA A 46 7.44 13.10 -43.55
C ALA A 46 6.81 12.03 -42.65
N ASP A 47 6.93 12.23 -41.34
CA ASP A 47 6.22 11.50 -40.30
C ASP A 47 4.77 11.29 -40.74
N ALA A 48 4.48 10.10 -41.25
CA ALA A 48 3.13 9.60 -41.24
C ALA A 48 2.79 9.41 -39.76
N PRO A 49 1.70 10.00 -39.24
CA PRO A 49 1.26 9.71 -37.89
C PRO A 49 1.20 8.19 -37.73
N LEU A 50 1.91 7.66 -36.75
CA LEU A 50 1.73 6.28 -36.33
C LEU A 50 0.23 6.09 -36.08
N PRO A 51 -0.37 4.97 -36.54
CA PRO A 51 -1.78 4.73 -36.31
C PRO A 51 -2.05 4.81 -34.81
N GLU A 52 -2.86 5.78 -34.40
CA GLU A 52 -3.33 5.91 -33.02
C GLU A 52 -3.95 4.56 -32.65
N GLY A 53 -3.32 3.87 -31.70
CA GLY A 53 -3.96 2.74 -31.02
C GLY A 53 -5.30 3.20 -30.42
N PRO A 54 -6.23 2.30 -30.07
CA PRO A 54 -7.47 2.71 -29.42
C PRO A 54 -7.13 3.60 -28.22
N GLY A 55 -7.41 4.89 -28.35
CA GLY A 55 -7.00 5.89 -27.38
C GLY A 55 -7.67 5.60 -26.04
N LEU A 56 -6.89 5.64 -24.97
CA LEU A 56 -7.42 5.57 -23.61
C LEU A 56 -8.37 6.76 -23.39
N HIS A 57 -9.50 6.52 -22.73
CA HIS A 57 -10.38 7.59 -22.30
C HIS A 57 -9.65 8.56 -21.34
N GLU A 58 -10.15 9.79 -21.25
CA GLU A 58 -9.60 10.83 -20.37
C GLU A 58 -10.16 10.76 -18.94
N THR A 59 -11.36 10.20 -18.79
CA THR A 59 -12.07 10.10 -17.51
C THR A 59 -12.62 8.70 -17.31
N ILE A 60 -12.75 8.30 -16.05
CA ILE A 60 -13.40 7.05 -15.64
C ILE A 60 -14.66 7.39 -14.83
N THR A 61 -15.67 6.54 -14.94
CA THR A 61 -16.85 6.59 -14.07
C THR A 61 -17.00 5.23 -13.43
N LEU A 62 -16.99 5.19 -12.10
CA LEU A 62 -17.16 3.95 -11.33
C LEU A 62 -18.58 3.93 -10.77
N PRO A 63 -19.37 2.86 -10.99
CA PRO A 63 -20.71 2.75 -10.43
C PRO A 63 -20.69 2.59 -8.90
N ASP A 64 -21.82 2.85 -8.26
CA ASP A 64 -21.99 2.60 -6.83
C ASP A 64 -21.78 1.11 -6.53
N GLY A 65 -21.03 0.81 -5.46
CA GLY A 65 -20.71 -0.56 -5.05
C GLY A 65 -19.66 -1.25 -5.93
N TRP A 66 -18.96 -0.51 -6.80
CA TRP A 66 -17.87 -1.04 -7.61
C TRP A 66 -16.72 -1.56 -6.75
N THR A 67 -16.18 -2.72 -7.12
CA THR A 67 -15.08 -3.40 -6.42
C THR A 67 -13.93 -3.70 -7.38
N MET A 68 -12.71 -3.82 -6.86
CA MET A 68 -11.51 -3.94 -7.70
C MET A 68 -11.47 -5.22 -8.55
N ASP A 69 -12.11 -6.31 -8.09
CA ASP A 69 -12.29 -7.56 -8.84
C ASP A 69 -13.17 -7.41 -10.09
N GLN A 70 -13.86 -6.27 -10.24
CA GLN A 70 -14.59 -5.92 -11.47
C GLN A 70 -13.67 -5.30 -12.54
N ALA A 71 -12.52 -4.72 -12.18
CA ALA A 71 -11.52 -4.24 -13.15
C ALA A 71 -10.44 -5.29 -13.43
N ILE A 72 -9.93 -5.91 -12.38
CA ILE A 72 -8.77 -6.79 -12.44
C ILE A 72 -9.19 -8.20 -12.06
N THR A 73 -8.81 -9.17 -12.87
CA THR A 73 -9.05 -10.59 -12.56
C THR A 73 -7.78 -11.24 -12.01
N MET A 74 -7.93 -12.40 -11.36
CA MET A 74 -6.76 -13.19 -10.93
C MET A 74 -5.86 -13.52 -12.13
N ALA A 75 -6.43 -13.86 -13.29
CA ALA A 75 -5.67 -14.19 -14.49
C ALA A 75 -4.79 -13.02 -14.97
N ASP A 76 -5.26 -11.78 -14.82
CA ASP A 76 -4.46 -10.60 -15.15
C ASP A 76 -3.24 -10.48 -14.23
N ILE A 77 -3.42 -10.69 -12.92
CA ILE A 77 -2.33 -10.67 -11.95
C ILE A 77 -1.34 -11.80 -12.19
N GLU A 78 -1.84 -13.01 -12.46
CA GLU A 78 -0.99 -14.17 -12.76
C GLU A 78 -0.15 -13.94 -14.02
N ALA A 79 -0.73 -13.29 -15.04
CA ALA A 79 0.00 -12.92 -16.26
C ALA A 79 1.13 -11.91 -15.99
N VAL A 80 0.88 -10.88 -15.18
CA VAL A 80 1.89 -9.85 -14.87
C VAL A 80 2.98 -10.39 -13.92
N THR A 81 2.57 -11.10 -12.88
CA THR A 81 3.46 -11.57 -11.81
C THR A 81 4.17 -12.89 -12.13
N GLY A 82 3.65 -13.67 -13.08
CA GLY A 82 4.15 -15.01 -13.42
C GLY A 82 3.93 -16.05 -12.32
N GLN A 83 3.15 -15.73 -11.29
CA GLN A 83 2.79 -16.63 -10.20
C GLN A 83 1.33 -17.05 -10.36
N THR A 84 0.95 -18.17 -9.74
CA THR A 84 -0.42 -18.71 -9.81
C THR A 84 -1.00 -18.90 -8.41
N GLY A 85 -2.33 -18.98 -8.32
CA GLY A 85 -3.04 -19.22 -7.07
C GLY A 85 -3.44 -17.95 -6.33
N TYR A 86 -3.52 -16.82 -7.03
CA TYR A 86 -4.05 -15.59 -6.45
C TYR A 86 -5.53 -15.72 -6.13
N GLN A 87 -5.94 -15.13 -5.02
CA GLN A 87 -7.33 -14.96 -4.61
C GLN A 87 -7.59 -13.48 -4.37
N PHE A 88 -8.80 -13.04 -4.71
CA PHE A 88 -9.22 -11.68 -4.40
C PHE A 88 -9.44 -11.53 -2.89
N PHE A 89 -8.97 -10.40 -2.35
CA PHE A 89 -9.15 -10.00 -0.96
C PHE A 89 -9.77 -8.59 -0.92
N PRO A 90 -10.97 -8.42 -0.34
CA PRO A 90 -11.56 -7.10 -0.17
C PRO A 90 -10.79 -6.30 0.87
N GLU A 91 -10.30 -5.11 0.48
CA GLU A 91 -9.56 -4.25 1.40
C GLU A 91 -10.51 -3.44 2.29
N GLY A 92 -10.29 -3.45 3.60
CA GLY A 92 -11.10 -2.68 4.55
C GLY A 92 -10.99 -1.16 4.35
N ALA A 93 -9.94 -0.69 3.66
CA ALA A 93 -9.78 0.71 3.26
C ALA A 93 -10.61 1.10 2.03
N SER A 94 -11.31 0.16 1.40
CA SER A 94 -12.16 0.43 0.24
C SER A 94 -13.38 1.27 0.63
N ASP A 95 -13.54 2.42 -0.01
CA ASP A 95 -14.69 3.30 0.12
C ASP A 95 -15.17 3.74 -1.27
N ALA A 96 -15.59 2.74 -2.04
CA ALA A 96 -15.98 2.88 -3.45
C ALA A 96 -17.06 3.96 -3.64
N LYS A 97 -18.07 4.01 -2.75
CA LYS A 97 -19.15 5.00 -2.77
C LYS A 97 -18.65 6.46 -2.72
N ASN A 98 -17.47 6.69 -2.15
CA ASN A 98 -16.88 8.02 -2.06
C ASN A 98 -15.75 8.26 -3.08
N GLY A 99 -15.50 7.30 -3.97
CA GLY A 99 -14.48 7.39 -5.02
C GLY A 99 -13.13 6.77 -4.65
N ASN A 100 -13.08 5.91 -3.63
CA ASN A 100 -11.85 5.28 -3.14
C ASN A 100 -11.91 3.74 -3.16
N PRO A 101 -12.24 3.08 -4.29
CA PRO A 101 -12.28 1.63 -4.29
C PRO A 101 -10.87 1.04 -4.16
N ALA A 102 -10.78 -0.01 -3.35
CA ALA A 102 -9.55 -0.73 -3.10
C ALA A 102 -9.81 -2.24 -3.05
N GLY A 103 -8.78 -3.01 -3.37
CA GLY A 103 -8.79 -4.46 -3.29
C GLY A 103 -7.40 -5.02 -3.52
N SER A 104 -7.17 -6.25 -3.07
CA SER A 104 -5.89 -6.93 -3.22
C SER A 104 -6.04 -8.32 -3.79
N PHE A 105 -4.93 -8.85 -4.29
CA PHE A 105 -4.78 -10.22 -4.72
C PHE A 105 -3.67 -10.86 -3.89
N THR A 106 -3.97 -11.98 -3.24
CA THR A 106 -3.04 -12.68 -2.33
C THR A 106 -2.90 -14.15 -2.70
N ILE A 107 -1.74 -14.73 -2.41
CA ILE A 107 -1.57 -16.19 -2.39
C ILE A 107 -1.63 -16.64 -0.92
N ALA A 108 -2.55 -17.55 -0.59
CA ALA A 108 -2.77 -17.98 0.79
C ALA A 108 -1.49 -18.53 1.46
N GLY A 109 -1.23 -18.10 2.69
CA GLY A 109 -0.06 -18.46 3.48
C GLY A 109 1.24 -17.82 2.99
N LYS A 110 1.14 -16.79 2.15
CA LYS A 110 2.28 -16.06 1.58
C LYS A 110 2.00 -14.56 1.57
N GLY A 111 2.05 -13.93 2.75
CA GLY A 111 1.88 -12.48 2.91
C GLY A 111 2.80 -11.61 2.06
N ASP A 112 3.99 -12.11 1.70
CA ASP A 112 4.89 -11.45 0.73
C ASP A 112 4.37 -11.50 -0.71
N ARG A 113 3.36 -12.32 -1.03
CA ARG A 113 2.76 -12.43 -2.38
C ARG A 113 1.40 -11.72 -2.43
N LYS A 114 1.36 -10.49 -1.91
CA LYS A 114 0.20 -9.60 -1.97
C LYS A 114 0.43 -8.48 -2.99
N VAL A 115 -0.54 -8.25 -3.86
CA VAL A 115 -0.61 -7.07 -4.74
C VAL A 115 -1.91 -6.31 -4.46
N GLY A 116 -1.81 -5.08 -3.98
CA GLY A 116 -2.95 -4.23 -3.66
C GLY A 116 -3.13 -3.09 -4.66
N PHE A 117 -4.36 -2.81 -5.02
CA PHE A 117 -4.75 -1.74 -5.94
C PHE A 117 -5.69 -0.76 -5.23
N PHE A 118 -5.39 0.52 -5.38
CA PHE A 118 -6.13 1.61 -4.78
C PHE A 118 -6.35 2.69 -5.84
N VAL A 119 -7.60 3.07 -6.05
CA VAL A 119 -7.97 4.17 -6.95
C VAL A 119 -8.58 5.28 -6.11
N PHE A 120 -8.15 6.52 -6.35
CA PHE A 120 -8.68 7.72 -5.71
C PHE A 120 -9.17 8.65 -6.80
N THR A 121 -10.49 8.74 -7.00
CA THR A 121 -11.10 9.60 -8.03
C THR A 121 -11.23 11.07 -7.59
N LYS A 122 -10.65 11.42 -6.44
CA LYS A 122 -10.62 12.76 -5.84
C LYS A 122 -9.25 13.02 -5.23
N GLY A 123 -8.84 14.28 -5.17
CA GLY A 123 -7.61 14.72 -4.53
C GLY A 123 -6.34 14.61 -5.39
N LYS A 124 -6.30 13.77 -6.44
CA LYS A 124 -5.19 13.60 -7.41
C LYS A 124 -3.80 13.84 -6.78
N GLN A 125 -3.22 15.03 -6.97
CA GLN A 125 -1.90 15.41 -6.49
C GLN A 125 -1.79 15.36 -4.95
N GLU A 126 -2.80 15.81 -4.21
CA GLU A 126 -2.81 15.76 -2.74
C GLU A 126 -2.66 14.32 -2.22
N LYS A 127 -3.23 13.34 -2.92
CA LYS A 127 -3.07 11.93 -2.58
C LYS A 127 -1.69 11.40 -2.91
N ALA A 128 -1.12 11.79 -4.05
CA ALA A 128 0.26 11.45 -4.39
C ALA A 128 1.24 12.02 -3.35
N ASP A 129 1.13 13.31 -3.04
CA ASP A 129 1.97 13.98 -2.04
C ASP A 129 1.83 13.27 -0.67
N TYR A 130 0.60 12.97 -0.26
CA TYR A 130 0.33 12.21 0.97
C TYR A 130 1.08 10.87 0.98
N PHE A 131 1.07 10.08 -0.11
CA PHE A 131 1.78 8.80 -0.12
C PHE A 131 3.30 8.95 -0.14
N GLN A 132 3.80 9.99 -0.78
CA GLN A 132 5.23 10.29 -0.82
C GLN A 132 5.77 10.58 0.59
N ASP A 133 4.98 11.21 1.46
CA ASP A 133 5.36 11.49 2.85
C ASP A 133 5.57 10.22 3.69
N PHE A 134 4.97 9.09 3.33
CA PHE A 134 5.19 7.80 4.00
C PHE A 134 6.34 6.98 3.42
N ALA A 135 6.94 7.43 2.32
CA ALA A 135 8.04 6.72 1.69
C ALA A 135 9.30 6.76 2.58
N VAL A 136 10.10 5.71 2.48
CA VAL A 136 11.46 5.70 3.03
C VAL A 136 12.24 6.85 2.40
N GLU A 137 12.93 7.64 3.22
CA GLU A 137 13.71 8.78 2.76
C GLU A 137 14.70 8.36 1.66
N GLY A 138 14.65 9.07 0.52
CA GLY A 138 15.51 8.79 -0.63
C GLY A 138 15.09 7.61 -1.52
N SER A 139 13.98 6.93 -1.23
CA SER A 139 13.47 5.82 -2.06
C SER A 139 12.56 6.25 -3.22
N VAL A 140 12.16 7.52 -3.26
CA VAL A 140 11.22 8.03 -4.25
C VAL A 140 11.93 8.27 -5.57
N GLU A 141 11.51 7.55 -6.60
CA GLU A 141 12.06 7.64 -7.95
C GLU A 141 10.94 7.90 -8.96
N GLY A 142 11.08 8.94 -9.78
CA GLY A 142 10.11 9.25 -10.84
C GLY A 142 10.13 8.21 -11.96
N ILE A 143 8.96 7.89 -12.50
CA ILE A 143 8.77 6.93 -13.60
C ILE A 143 7.92 7.57 -14.69
N ASP A 144 8.50 7.66 -15.89
CA ASP A 144 7.81 8.13 -17.08
C ASP A 144 7.10 6.95 -17.79
N SER A 145 5.89 7.20 -18.29
CA SER A 145 5.16 6.28 -19.18
C SER A 145 4.19 7.07 -20.05
N PRO A 146 3.92 6.63 -21.30
CA PRO A 146 2.93 7.27 -22.16
C PRO A 146 1.48 7.13 -21.65
N VAL A 147 1.20 6.26 -20.67
CA VAL A 147 -0.18 6.01 -20.21
C VAL A 147 -0.55 6.76 -18.92
N TRP A 148 0.32 7.60 -18.36
CA TRP A 148 -0.02 8.46 -17.21
C TRP A 148 0.64 9.84 -17.32
N ASP A 149 0.12 10.81 -16.56
CA ASP A 149 0.62 12.19 -16.55
C ASP A 149 1.89 12.32 -15.70
N HIS A 150 1.93 11.58 -14.59
CA HIS A 150 3.02 11.56 -13.64
C HIS A 150 3.03 10.21 -12.91
N GLY A 151 4.22 9.70 -12.59
CA GLY A 151 4.37 8.47 -11.83
C GLY A 151 5.64 8.49 -11.00
N TYR A 152 5.62 7.80 -9.87
CA TYR A 152 6.81 7.50 -9.09
C TYR A 152 6.69 6.13 -8.42
N ILE A 153 7.84 5.55 -8.08
CA ILE A 153 7.93 4.41 -7.18
C ILE A 153 8.53 4.85 -5.85
N ALA A 154 8.09 4.22 -4.76
CA ALA A 154 8.58 4.46 -3.42
C ALA A 154 8.63 3.16 -2.63
N ASP A 155 9.57 3.06 -1.70
CA ASP A 155 9.65 1.97 -0.74
C ASP A 155 9.07 2.39 0.62
N PHE A 156 8.50 1.44 1.36
CA PHE A 156 7.87 1.68 2.66
C PHE A 156 8.55 0.84 3.74
N MET A 157 8.42 1.31 4.99
CA MET A 157 9.09 0.70 6.16
C MET A 157 8.65 -0.74 6.45
N ASP A 158 7.52 -1.18 5.91
CA ASP A 158 7.00 -2.56 6.03
C ASP A 158 7.62 -3.53 5.00
N GLY A 159 8.55 -3.05 4.17
CA GLY A 159 9.19 -3.84 3.11
C GLY A 159 8.38 -3.91 1.82
N SER A 160 7.21 -3.25 1.76
CA SER A 160 6.48 -3.08 0.51
C SER A 160 7.08 -1.95 -0.33
N SER A 161 6.80 -2.00 -1.62
CA SER A 161 6.98 -0.89 -2.55
C SER A 161 5.63 -0.52 -3.13
N ALA A 162 5.49 0.74 -3.54
CA ALA A 162 4.34 1.18 -4.29
C ALA A 162 4.75 1.97 -5.51
N ILE A 163 4.06 1.72 -6.62
CA ILE A 163 3.99 2.69 -7.71
C ILE A 163 2.74 3.55 -7.51
N VAL A 164 2.92 4.86 -7.63
CA VAL A 164 1.84 5.85 -7.55
C VAL A 164 1.82 6.60 -8.87
N VAL A 165 0.66 6.62 -9.51
CA VAL A 165 0.48 7.25 -10.84
C VAL A 165 -0.72 8.18 -10.83
N LEU A 166 -0.57 9.28 -11.55
CA LEU A 166 -1.61 10.27 -11.79
C LEU A 166 -2.05 10.17 -13.24
N ARG A 167 -3.34 9.96 -13.48
CA ARG A 167 -3.93 9.97 -14.83
C ARG A 167 -5.31 10.59 -14.77
N GLY A 168 -5.58 11.57 -15.63
CA GLY A 168 -6.87 12.26 -15.66
C GLY A 168 -7.17 12.88 -14.29
N ASP A 169 -8.33 12.56 -13.72
CA ASP A 169 -8.71 13.06 -12.38
C ASP A 169 -8.29 12.12 -11.23
N CYS A 170 -7.61 11.01 -11.53
CA CYS A 170 -7.34 9.96 -10.57
C CYS A 170 -5.88 9.95 -10.08
N CYS A 171 -5.72 9.62 -8.80
CA CYS A 171 -4.49 9.05 -8.26
C CYS A 171 -4.69 7.54 -8.11
N MET A 172 -3.73 6.74 -8.54
CA MET A 172 -3.74 5.29 -8.36
C MET A 172 -2.48 4.87 -7.63
N ARG A 173 -2.63 4.00 -6.64
CA ARG A 173 -1.52 3.42 -5.88
C ARG A 173 -1.60 1.91 -6.01
N ILE A 174 -0.49 1.29 -6.38
CA ILE A 174 -0.36 -0.16 -6.47
C ILE A 174 0.76 -0.58 -5.54
N ASN A 175 0.41 -1.37 -4.51
CA ASN A 175 1.33 -1.88 -3.50
C ASN A 175 1.70 -3.33 -3.80
N TYR A 176 2.96 -3.69 -3.58
CA TYR A 176 3.44 -5.07 -3.68
C TYR A 176 4.72 -5.24 -2.85
N PHE A 177 5.12 -6.47 -2.56
CA PHE A 177 6.38 -6.75 -1.86
C PHE A 177 7.41 -7.29 -2.87
N PRO A 178 8.49 -6.55 -3.18
CA PRO A 178 9.47 -6.99 -4.19
C PRO A 178 10.10 -8.36 -3.91
N ASP A 179 10.37 -8.67 -2.64
CA ASP A 179 10.88 -9.99 -2.20
C ASP A 179 9.89 -11.13 -2.56
N GLY A 180 8.61 -10.78 -2.52
CA GLY A 180 7.46 -11.50 -3.02
C GLY A 180 7.44 -11.75 -4.53
N HIS A 181 8.39 -11.21 -5.28
CA HIS A 181 8.45 -11.34 -6.72
C HIS A 181 9.90 -11.47 -7.20
N ALA A 182 10.75 -12.09 -6.36
CA ALA A 182 12.16 -12.34 -6.66
C ALA A 182 12.37 -12.88 -8.09
N GLY A 183 13.20 -12.17 -8.85
CA GLY A 183 13.47 -12.45 -10.27
C GLY A 183 12.78 -11.49 -11.24
N LYS A 184 11.90 -10.61 -10.77
CA LYS A 184 11.43 -9.43 -11.51
C LYS A 184 12.07 -8.17 -10.97
N ASP A 185 12.39 -7.24 -11.86
CA ASP A 185 12.77 -5.91 -11.44
C ASP A 185 11.58 -5.23 -10.74
N LYS A 186 11.86 -4.53 -9.64
CA LYS A 186 10.85 -3.88 -8.82
C LYS A 186 10.08 -2.86 -9.66
N THR A 187 10.77 -1.98 -10.38
CA THR A 187 10.19 -0.89 -11.15
C THR A 187 9.43 -1.42 -12.38
N GLU A 188 9.95 -2.43 -13.05
CA GLU A 188 9.26 -3.10 -14.17
C GLU A 188 7.95 -3.75 -13.72
N LEU A 189 7.95 -4.47 -12.59
CA LEU A 189 6.74 -5.09 -12.05
C LEU A 189 5.70 -4.03 -11.67
N GLY A 190 6.10 -3.01 -10.93
CA GLY A 190 5.20 -1.91 -10.55
C GLY A 190 4.59 -1.25 -11.79
N THR A 191 5.41 -0.91 -12.78
CA THR A 191 4.99 -0.32 -14.05
C THR A 191 3.95 -1.20 -14.76
N ALA A 192 4.22 -2.49 -14.92
CA ALA A 192 3.30 -3.41 -15.59
C ALA A 192 1.94 -3.53 -14.86
N LEU A 193 1.93 -3.51 -13.53
CA LEU A 193 0.69 -3.55 -12.74
C LEU A 193 -0.10 -2.23 -12.85
N ALA A 194 0.58 -1.08 -12.88
CA ALA A 194 -0.06 0.21 -13.08
C ALA A 194 -0.66 0.34 -14.49
N GLU A 195 0.08 -0.08 -15.51
CA GLU A 195 -0.40 -0.13 -16.91
C GLU A 195 -1.62 -1.04 -17.05
N LEU A 196 -1.61 -2.22 -16.41
CA LEU A 196 -2.76 -3.11 -16.36
C LEU A 196 -4.00 -2.37 -15.82
N LEU A 197 -3.89 -1.77 -14.63
CA LEU A 197 -5.02 -1.07 -14.01
C LEU A 197 -5.52 0.07 -14.91
N ILE A 198 -4.62 0.89 -15.44
CA ILE A 198 -4.97 2.00 -16.33
C ILE A 198 -5.69 1.49 -17.58
N ASN A 199 -5.16 0.45 -18.22
CA ASN A 199 -5.78 -0.10 -19.42
C ASN A 199 -7.17 -0.68 -19.14
N LYS A 200 -7.37 -1.33 -17.98
CA LYS A 200 -8.69 -1.82 -17.57
C LYS A 200 -9.67 -0.68 -17.36
N LEU A 201 -9.26 0.35 -16.62
CA LEU A 201 -10.15 1.48 -16.29
C LEU A 201 -10.43 2.38 -17.49
N TYR A 202 -9.40 2.74 -18.26
CA TYR A 202 -9.48 3.75 -19.32
C TYR A 202 -9.57 3.16 -20.74
N GLY A 203 -9.30 1.86 -20.94
CA GLY A 203 -9.30 1.20 -22.25
C GLY A 203 -10.68 0.75 -22.73
N GLY A 204 -11.75 1.04 -22.00
CA GLY A 204 -13.13 0.75 -22.41
C GLY A 204 -13.59 -0.70 -22.20
N GLU A 205 -12.77 -1.56 -21.58
CA GLU A 205 -13.12 -2.96 -21.29
C GLU A 205 -13.83 -3.14 -19.93
N ALA A 206 -13.73 -2.18 -19.00
CA ALA A 206 -14.28 -2.28 -17.64
C ALA A 206 -15.80 -2.01 -17.49
N ALA A 207 -16.60 -2.12 -18.56
CA ALA A 207 -18.04 -1.90 -18.45
C ALA A 207 -18.85 -2.84 -19.36
N ALA A 208 -18.84 -4.14 -19.04
CA ALA A 208 -19.94 -5.03 -19.40
C ALA A 208 -20.70 -5.44 -18.13
N PRO A 209 -22.01 -5.16 -18.01
CA PRO A 209 -22.77 -5.48 -16.80
C PRO A 209 -23.04 -6.98 -16.77
N LEU A 210 -22.30 -7.74 -15.95
CA LEU A 210 -22.74 -9.07 -15.56
C LEU A 210 -23.80 -8.95 -14.47
N ALA A 211 -25.05 -8.84 -14.92
CA ALA A 211 -26.21 -9.12 -14.10
C ALA A 211 -26.15 -10.57 -13.59
N SER A 212 -25.94 -10.77 -12.28
CA SER A 212 -26.42 -11.96 -11.57
C SER A 212 -26.30 -11.80 -10.04
N ALA A 213 -27.45 -11.47 -9.44
CA ALA A 213 -27.94 -11.89 -8.11
C ALA A 213 -26.92 -11.98 -6.94
N ALA A 214 -26.79 -10.90 -6.19
CA ALA A 214 -26.51 -10.98 -4.76
C ALA A 214 -27.80 -11.37 -4.00
N PRO A 215 -27.75 -12.21 -2.96
CA PRO A 215 -28.91 -12.47 -2.12
C PRO A 215 -29.25 -11.20 -1.33
N GLU A 216 -30.53 -10.83 -1.33
CA GLU A 216 -31.07 -9.73 -0.55
C GLU A 216 -30.69 -9.87 0.93
N ALA A 217 -29.77 -9.02 1.39
CA ALA A 217 -29.57 -8.80 2.81
C ALA A 217 -30.70 -7.89 3.31
N THR A 218 -31.52 -8.44 4.19
CA THR A 218 -32.63 -7.77 4.86
C THR A 218 -32.17 -6.47 5.49
N GLN A 219 -32.76 -5.37 5.01
CA GLN A 219 -32.56 -4.02 5.52
C GLN A 219 -33.23 -3.89 6.89
N GLU A 220 -32.44 -3.88 7.97
CA GLU A 220 -32.90 -3.45 9.30
C GLU A 220 -32.49 -1.99 9.54
N ALA A 221 -33.40 -1.23 10.11
CA ALA A 221 -33.51 0.22 9.99
C ALA A 221 -32.34 1.01 10.61
N ALA A 222 -31.85 1.99 9.85
CA ALA A 222 -30.90 2.99 10.29
C ALA A 222 -31.47 3.86 11.44
N ALA A 223 -30.71 3.96 12.52
CA ALA A 223 -30.81 5.03 13.50
C ALA A 223 -29.92 6.22 13.06
N PRO A 224 -30.24 7.47 13.47
CA PRO A 224 -29.84 8.67 12.74
C PRO A 224 -28.36 9.00 12.93
N ALA A 225 -27.77 9.54 11.86
CA ALA A 225 -26.48 10.19 11.88
C ALA A 225 -26.48 11.37 12.85
N GLU A 226 -25.64 11.31 13.89
CA GLU A 226 -25.15 12.49 14.61
C GLU A 226 -23.67 12.73 14.27
N ASN A 227 -23.34 14.03 14.22
CA ASN A 227 -22.12 14.68 13.75
C ASN A 227 -20.80 13.91 13.95
N GLY A 228 -19.96 13.92 12.91
CA GLY A 228 -18.65 13.23 12.81
C GLY A 228 -17.54 13.72 13.76
N GLY A 229 -17.82 13.76 15.07
CA GLY A 229 -16.83 13.93 16.13
C GLY A 229 -16.68 12.67 16.97
N ILE A 230 -15.50 12.47 17.57
CA ILE A 230 -15.24 11.37 18.50
C ILE A 230 -16.03 11.62 19.79
N PRO A 231 -16.95 10.73 20.20
CA PRO A 231 -17.72 10.92 21.43
C PRO A 231 -16.82 10.87 22.67
N ASP A 232 -17.28 11.40 23.79
CA ASP A 232 -16.49 11.39 25.04
C ASP A 232 -16.60 10.06 25.81
N ALA A 233 -17.60 9.24 25.47
CA ALA A 233 -17.83 7.92 26.06
C ALA A 233 -18.48 6.99 25.03
N LEU A 234 -18.41 5.68 25.26
CA LEU A 234 -19.11 4.71 24.42
C LEU A 234 -20.63 4.95 24.49
N PRO A 235 -21.32 5.14 23.34
CA PRO A 235 -22.75 5.40 23.35
C PRO A 235 -23.54 4.25 23.97
N SER A 236 -24.46 4.58 24.88
CA SER A 236 -25.18 3.60 25.72
C SER A 236 -26.18 2.73 24.96
N GLU A 237 -26.59 3.18 23.79
CA GLU A 237 -27.51 2.51 22.86
C GLU A 237 -26.85 1.35 22.09
N LEU A 238 -25.52 1.28 22.08
CA LEU A 238 -24.78 0.19 21.43
C LEU A 238 -24.81 -1.06 22.31
N THR A 239 -25.79 -1.92 22.10
CA THR A 239 -26.03 -3.09 22.96
C THR A 239 -25.75 -4.44 22.29
N SER A 240 -25.41 -4.47 21.00
CA SER A 240 -25.10 -5.71 20.27
C SER A 240 -23.64 -5.76 19.83
N ALA A 241 -23.09 -6.97 19.69
CA ALA A 241 -21.72 -7.17 19.18
C ALA A 241 -21.53 -6.51 17.80
N ALA A 242 -22.51 -6.63 16.90
CA ALA A 242 -22.48 -6.02 15.57
C ALA A 242 -22.39 -4.49 15.63
N THR A 243 -23.29 -3.83 16.38
CA THR A 243 -23.30 -2.36 16.51
C THR A 243 -22.05 -1.81 17.20
N LEU A 244 -21.49 -2.57 18.15
CA LEU A 244 -20.25 -2.21 18.83
C LEU A 244 -19.04 -2.36 17.90
N ASN A 245 -19.01 -3.42 17.09
CA ASN A 245 -17.97 -3.64 16.09
C ASN A 245 -17.96 -2.55 15.01
N GLU A 246 -19.14 -2.19 14.49
CA GLU A 246 -19.28 -1.13 13.49
C GLU A 246 -18.76 0.20 14.02
N PHE A 247 -19.16 0.57 15.24
CA PHE A 247 -18.66 1.77 15.92
C PHE A 247 -17.13 1.76 16.08
N ALA A 248 -16.57 0.66 16.57
CA ALA A 248 -15.13 0.51 16.78
C ALA A 248 -14.34 0.59 15.46
N THR A 249 -14.83 -0.08 14.42
CA THR A 249 -14.21 -0.10 13.09
C THR A 249 -14.21 1.30 12.50
N LYS A 250 -15.34 2.02 12.57
CA LYS A 250 -15.45 3.40 12.08
C LYS A 250 -14.44 4.32 12.76
N LEU A 251 -14.39 4.31 14.11
CA LEU A 251 -13.42 5.12 14.85
C LEU A 251 -11.97 4.79 14.48
N PHE A 252 -11.66 3.51 14.28
CA PHE A 252 -10.31 3.09 13.91
C PHE A 252 -9.91 3.65 12.53
N LEU A 253 -10.79 3.52 11.54
CA LEU A 253 -10.53 3.98 10.17
C LEU A 253 -10.46 5.51 10.08
N GLU A 254 -11.34 6.23 10.77
CA GLU A 254 -11.41 7.70 10.69
C GLU A 254 -10.29 8.40 11.47
N HIS A 255 -9.88 7.85 12.63
CA HIS A 255 -9.04 8.58 13.57
C HIS A 255 -7.73 7.91 13.96
N VAL A 256 -7.63 6.57 13.90
CA VAL A 256 -6.38 5.90 14.27
C VAL A 256 -5.42 5.88 13.10
N LYS A 257 -5.87 5.65 11.86
CA LYS A 257 -5.03 5.64 10.63
C LYS A 257 -3.82 4.67 10.73
N ALA A 258 -3.28 4.22 9.60
CA ALA A 258 -2.12 3.33 9.64
C ALA A 258 -0.87 4.09 10.13
N ASN A 259 -0.10 3.48 11.03
CA ASN A 259 1.20 3.98 11.52
C ASN A 259 1.17 5.36 12.21
N ILE A 260 0.04 5.81 12.75
CA ILE A 260 -0.11 7.17 13.30
C ILE A 260 0.91 7.57 14.37
N PHE A 261 1.37 6.63 15.19
CA PHE A 261 2.38 6.87 16.23
C PHE A 261 3.79 6.40 15.84
N ILE A 262 3.97 6.01 14.59
CA ILE A 262 5.25 5.50 14.06
C ILE A 262 5.79 6.47 13.00
N ALA A 263 4.92 6.96 12.10
CA ALA A 263 5.31 7.88 11.04
C ALA A 263 5.34 9.33 11.55
N PRO A 264 6.33 10.16 11.13
CA PRO A 264 6.47 11.54 11.59
C PRO A 264 5.51 12.53 10.93
N VAL A 265 4.59 12.07 10.08
CA VAL A 265 3.80 12.90 9.16
C VAL A 265 2.49 13.42 9.75
N PHE A 266 2.07 12.88 10.89
CA PHE A 266 0.77 13.19 11.47
C PHE A 266 0.82 14.44 12.32
N SER A 267 -0.23 15.27 12.22
CA SER A 267 -0.36 16.47 13.02
C SER A 267 -0.63 16.14 14.49
N GLU A 268 -0.32 17.05 15.42
CA GLU A 268 -0.69 16.88 16.83
C GLU A 268 -2.19 16.71 17.04
N GLU A 269 -3.02 17.27 16.14
CA GLU A 269 -4.47 17.07 16.15
C GLU A 269 -4.84 15.63 15.76
N ASP A 270 -4.22 15.06 14.73
CA ASP A 270 -4.38 13.65 14.37
C ASP A 270 -3.98 12.74 15.53
N LEU A 271 -2.83 13.00 16.14
CA LEU A 271 -2.35 12.23 17.30
C LEU A 271 -3.33 12.33 18.49
N ALA A 272 -3.86 13.52 18.78
CA ALA A 272 -4.84 13.72 19.84
C ALA A 272 -6.16 12.99 19.56
N ASN A 273 -6.62 13.00 18.31
CA ASN A 273 -7.82 12.28 17.88
C ASN A 273 -7.64 10.77 18.00
N ALA A 274 -6.49 10.22 17.57
CA ALA A 274 -6.17 8.81 17.75
C ALA A 274 -6.14 8.41 19.24
N ARG A 275 -5.50 9.22 20.09
CA ARG A 275 -5.47 9.01 21.56
C ARG A 275 -6.87 9.03 22.18
N LYS A 276 -7.78 9.85 21.64
CA LYS A 276 -9.18 9.90 22.09
C LYS A 276 -9.99 8.69 21.61
N ALA A 277 -9.76 8.23 20.38
CA ALA A 277 -10.50 7.13 19.78
C ALA A 277 -10.12 5.75 20.35
N LEU A 278 -8.82 5.50 20.59
CA LEU A 278 -8.32 4.18 20.99
C LEU A 278 -8.99 3.59 22.26
N PRO A 279 -9.19 4.35 23.36
CA PRO A 279 -9.90 3.83 24.53
C PRO A 279 -11.33 3.40 24.21
N LEU A 280 -12.04 4.12 23.35
CA LEU A 280 -13.42 3.81 22.95
C LEU A 280 -13.48 2.55 22.08
N ILE A 281 -12.51 2.38 21.18
CA ILE A 281 -12.37 1.18 20.35
C ILE A 281 -12.12 -0.04 21.24
N ILE A 282 -11.21 0.07 22.22
CA ILE A 282 -10.91 -1.00 23.18
C ILE A 282 -12.16 -1.33 24.02
N GLU A 283 -12.88 -0.32 24.52
CA GLU A 283 -14.09 -0.54 25.31
C GLU A 283 -15.19 -1.23 24.48
N ALA A 284 -15.44 -0.74 23.26
CA ALA A 284 -16.45 -1.27 22.36
C ALA A 284 -16.18 -2.73 21.99
N THR A 285 -14.95 -3.04 21.56
CA THR A 285 -14.54 -4.40 21.20
C THR A 285 -14.51 -5.33 22.41
N THR A 286 -14.14 -4.84 23.60
CA THR A 286 -14.23 -5.63 24.85
C THR A 286 -15.67 -6.02 25.15
N LYS A 287 -16.61 -5.08 25.05
CA LYS A 287 -18.04 -5.37 25.22
C LYS A 287 -18.57 -6.31 24.12
N ALA A 288 -18.13 -6.12 22.88
CA ALA A 288 -18.54 -6.97 21.76
C ALA A 288 -18.09 -8.42 21.95
N VAL A 289 -16.83 -8.67 22.33
CA VAL A 289 -16.31 -10.02 22.60
C VAL A 289 -17.04 -10.68 23.77
N ALA A 290 -17.43 -9.91 24.79
CA ALA A 290 -18.22 -10.43 25.90
C ALA A 290 -19.64 -10.86 25.49
N LEU A 291 -20.18 -10.29 24.40
CA LEU A 291 -21.48 -10.65 23.84
C LEU A 291 -21.37 -11.79 22.82
N ASP A 292 -20.30 -11.81 22.02
CA ASP A 292 -20.03 -12.82 21.01
C ASP A 292 -18.51 -13.06 20.89
N ALA A 293 -18.03 -14.11 21.57
CA ALA A 293 -16.64 -14.52 21.54
C ALA A 293 -16.26 -15.33 20.28
N GLY A 294 -17.19 -15.52 19.33
CA GLY A 294 -16.97 -16.30 18.11
C GLY A 294 -16.40 -15.51 16.94
N MET A 295 -16.32 -14.17 17.03
CA MET A 295 -15.89 -13.29 15.95
C MET A 295 -14.41 -12.93 16.06
N ALA A 296 -13.55 -13.61 15.29
CA ALA A 296 -12.09 -13.42 15.33
C ALA A 296 -11.67 -11.97 14.97
N GLU A 297 -12.48 -11.27 14.18
CA GLU A 297 -12.27 -9.87 13.80
C GLU A 297 -12.32 -8.91 14.99
N LEU A 298 -13.08 -9.25 16.04
CA LEU A 298 -13.17 -8.43 17.25
C LEU A 298 -11.86 -8.46 18.04
N ASP A 299 -11.28 -9.65 18.22
CA ASP A 299 -9.97 -9.80 18.87
C ASP A 299 -8.88 -9.18 18.00
N TYR A 300 -8.94 -9.31 16.67
CA TYR A 300 -8.00 -8.62 15.78
C TYR A 300 -8.04 -7.10 15.94
N LEU A 301 -9.23 -6.48 15.88
CA LEU A 301 -9.37 -5.03 15.99
C LEU A 301 -8.95 -4.53 17.38
N ARG A 302 -9.30 -5.25 18.45
CA ARG A 302 -8.89 -4.92 19.82
C ARG A 302 -7.38 -5.06 19.99
N GLY A 303 -6.78 -6.12 19.46
CA GLY A 303 -5.34 -6.33 19.43
C GLY A 303 -4.59 -5.19 18.74
N LYS A 304 -5.08 -4.71 17.60
CA LYS A 304 -4.55 -3.52 16.94
C LYS A 304 -4.67 -2.26 17.79
N ALA A 305 -5.82 -2.04 18.42
CA ALA A 305 -5.99 -0.86 19.28
C ALA A 305 -5.01 -0.86 20.47
N TYR A 306 -4.74 -2.04 21.05
CA TYR A 306 -3.69 -2.19 22.06
C TYR A 306 -2.29 -1.92 21.49
N ALA A 307 -1.96 -2.45 20.32
CA ALA A 307 -0.68 -2.21 19.64
C ALA A 307 -0.42 -0.71 19.43
N TYR A 308 -1.42 0.04 18.96
CA TYR A 308 -1.30 1.47 18.71
C TYR A 308 -1.18 2.27 20.01
N THR A 309 -1.89 1.87 21.07
CA THR A 309 -1.71 2.46 22.40
C THR A 309 -0.28 2.23 22.92
N TYR A 310 0.29 1.05 22.69
CA TYR A 310 1.70 0.78 22.98
C TYR A 310 2.64 1.63 22.12
N TYR A 311 2.38 1.79 20.82
CA TYR A 311 3.26 2.58 19.94
C TYR A 311 3.37 4.04 20.40
N ASP A 312 2.29 4.63 20.89
CA ASP A 312 2.27 5.98 21.48
C ASP A 312 2.97 6.02 22.85
N ALA A 313 2.48 5.25 23.82
CA ALA A 313 2.82 5.44 25.23
C ALA A 313 3.94 4.49 25.75
N LYS A 314 4.33 3.49 24.97
CA LYS A 314 5.25 2.40 25.35
C LYS A 314 4.81 1.64 26.61
N ASP A 315 3.50 1.50 26.82
CA ASP A 315 2.93 0.73 27.93
C ASP A 315 3.01 -0.78 27.65
N ALA A 316 3.92 -1.47 28.34
CA ALA A 316 4.13 -2.90 28.21
C ALA A 316 2.86 -3.74 28.45
N ALA A 317 1.92 -3.27 29.28
CA ALA A 317 0.67 -3.98 29.49
C ALA A 317 -0.22 -3.97 28.23
N MET A 318 -0.14 -2.91 27.43
CA MET A 318 -0.85 -2.85 26.14
C MET A 318 -0.17 -3.73 25.10
N GLN A 319 1.17 -3.81 25.11
CA GLN A 319 1.89 -4.75 24.26
C GLN A 319 1.47 -6.21 24.52
N GLU A 320 1.45 -6.63 25.79
CA GLU A 320 1.07 -7.98 26.20
C GLU A 320 -0.37 -8.32 25.76
N LYS A 321 -1.32 -7.40 26.01
CA LYS A 321 -2.71 -7.57 25.59
C LYS A 321 -2.87 -7.62 24.08
N GLY A 322 -2.16 -6.75 23.36
CA GLY A 322 -2.16 -6.73 21.90
C GLY A 322 -1.69 -8.06 21.30
N LEU A 323 -0.58 -8.58 21.80
CA LEU A 323 -0.06 -9.89 21.37
C LEU A 323 -1.04 -11.02 21.67
N ALA A 324 -1.65 -11.03 22.86
CA ALA A 324 -2.63 -12.05 23.24
C ALA A 324 -3.87 -12.04 22.34
N ASP A 325 -4.42 -10.86 22.03
CA ASP A 325 -5.59 -10.71 21.18
C ASP A 325 -5.30 -11.06 19.71
N LEU A 326 -4.14 -10.62 19.18
CA LEU A 326 -3.71 -10.98 17.82
C LEU A 326 -3.46 -12.50 17.70
N GLN A 327 -2.87 -13.13 18.72
CA GLN A 327 -2.74 -14.58 18.76
C GLN A 327 -4.11 -15.27 18.78
N THR A 328 -5.02 -14.78 19.60
CA THR A 328 -6.39 -15.31 19.70
C THR A 328 -7.11 -15.23 18.35
N ALA A 329 -6.98 -14.12 17.62
CA ALA A 329 -7.58 -13.98 16.29
C ALA A 329 -7.03 -15.02 15.29
N MET A 330 -5.71 -15.28 15.32
CA MET A 330 -5.10 -16.35 14.50
C MET A 330 -5.61 -17.74 14.92
N ASP A 331 -5.68 -18.01 16.22
CA ASP A 331 -6.16 -19.30 16.76
C ASP A 331 -7.64 -19.56 16.41
N MET A 332 -8.43 -18.50 16.26
CA MET A 332 -9.83 -18.56 15.80
C MET A 332 -9.97 -18.71 14.29
N GLY A 333 -8.87 -18.75 13.54
CA GLY A 333 -8.84 -19.01 12.10
C GLY A 333 -8.85 -17.76 11.23
N LEU A 334 -8.63 -16.56 11.79
CA LEU A 334 -8.36 -15.38 10.99
C LEU A 334 -7.01 -15.56 10.29
N SER A 335 -6.94 -15.21 9.00
CA SER A 335 -5.77 -15.47 8.15
C SER A 335 -4.47 -14.98 8.80
N GLU A 336 -3.48 -15.87 8.94
CA GLU A 336 -2.15 -15.48 9.43
C GLU A 336 -1.54 -14.37 8.56
N ASP A 337 -1.80 -14.35 7.24
CA ASP A 337 -1.30 -13.29 6.36
C ASP A 337 -1.82 -11.89 6.75
N MET A 338 -2.97 -11.81 7.42
CA MET A 338 -3.58 -10.57 7.89
C MET A 338 -3.09 -10.18 9.29
N VAL A 339 -2.90 -11.16 10.17
CA VAL A 339 -2.66 -10.91 11.61
C VAL A 339 -1.19 -10.98 11.97
N LYS A 340 -0.44 -11.89 11.35
CA LYS A 340 0.96 -12.17 11.66
C LYS A 340 1.90 -10.98 11.45
N PRO A 341 1.77 -10.16 10.40
CA PRO A 341 2.64 -8.98 10.26
C PRO A 341 2.51 -7.99 11.44
N GLU A 342 1.28 -7.75 11.89
CA GLU A 342 0.99 -6.87 13.04
C GLU A 342 1.50 -7.50 14.34
N TYR A 343 1.30 -8.82 14.51
CA TYR A 343 1.82 -9.57 15.66
C TYR A 343 3.35 -9.50 15.73
N ASP A 344 4.03 -9.82 14.63
CA ASP A 344 5.49 -9.83 14.57
C ASP A 344 6.07 -8.42 14.77
N GLN A 345 5.44 -7.39 14.19
CA GLN A 345 5.82 -5.99 14.40
C GLN A 345 5.67 -5.57 15.86
N LEU A 346 4.61 -5.99 16.55
CA LEU A 346 4.41 -5.69 17.97
C LEU A 346 5.38 -6.48 18.86
N ALA A 347 5.66 -7.73 18.52
CA ALA A 347 6.56 -8.62 19.26
C ALA A 347 8.03 -8.20 19.15
N SER A 348 8.41 -7.50 18.08
CA SER A 348 9.79 -7.07 17.84
C SER A 348 10.18 -5.75 18.55
N LYS A 349 9.28 -5.12 19.31
CA LYS A 349 9.49 -3.81 19.97
C LYS A 349 9.82 -3.97 21.45
#